data_AF-A0A4Q5NTV1-F1
#
_entry.id   AF-A0A4Q5NTV1-F1
#
_cell.length_a   1.000
_cell.length_b   1.000
_cell.length_c   1.000
_cell.angle_alpha   90.00
_cell.angle_beta   90.00
_cell.angle_gamma   90.00
#
_symmetry.space_group_name_H-M   'P 1'
#
loop_
_entity.id
_entity.type
_entity.pdbx_description
1 polymer ?
#
loop_
_entity_poly.entity_id
_entity_poly.type
_entity_poly.pdbx_seq_one_letter_code
_entity_poly.pdbx_strand_id
1 'polypeptide(L)'
;MDFQQRLIYLILALPAFIAAFTIHEFAHAYVADRLGDDTARRAGKLTLDPFKQLDPIGSLFLVGTILLGLPMIGWASVPVNRNKLRNPRRDDSLVSVAGPLSNVVQAFVWLALLYMLRFAANAAHVQYSVQDVLNIVNRHPDITSPWLSLAAACGIGVTLNLSLAVFNMLPIPPFDGGYIMQNIVPELKPLFDTIRPFSFMIILLLIQAGPILDPIFVPGARFGAGLVLGAMGHDPNDFSIGG
;
A
#
# COMPACT_ATOMS: atom_id res chain seq x y z
N MET A 1 -17.08 10.42 -7.77
CA MET A 1 -17.91 9.51 -6.97
C MET A 1 -18.94 10.26 -6.16
N ASP A 2 -20.20 9.85 -6.23
CA ASP A 2 -21.21 10.17 -5.22
C ASP A 2 -20.93 9.47 -3.87
N PHE A 3 -21.74 9.71 -2.85
CA PHE A 3 -21.53 9.14 -1.50
C PHE A 3 -21.69 7.61 -1.47
N GLN A 4 -22.67 7.07 -2.20
CA GLN A 4 -22.91 5.61 -2.27
C GLN A 4 -21.71 4.91 -2.90
N GLN A 5 -21.18 5.45 -3.98
CA GLN A 5 -19.98 4.96 -4.65
C GLN A 5 -18.77 4.98 -3.70
N ARG A 6 -18.58 6.04 -2.92
CA ARG A 6 -17.49 6.11 -1.93
C ARG A 6 -17.61 5.04 -0.85
N LEU A 7 -18.83 4.81 -0.35
CA LEU A 7 -19.08 3.77 0.65
C LEU A 7 -18.79 2.38 0.10
N ILE A 8 -19.21 2.09 -1.12
CA ILE A 8 -18.90 0.84 -1.81
C ILE A 8 -17.38 0.65 -1.93
N TYR A 9 -16.67 1.66 -2.44
CA TYR A 9 -15.22 1.60 -2.61
C TYR A 9 -14.52 1.36 -1.27
N LEU A 10 -14.96 2.03 -0.19
CA LEU A 10 -14.45 1.84 1.16
C LEU A 10 -14.57 0.36 1.59
N ILE A 11 -15.74 -0.24 1.42
CA ILE A 11 -16.00 -1.64 1.81
C ILE A 11 -15.08 -2.60 1.05
N LEU A 12 -14.89 -2.40 -0.26
CA LEU A 12 -14.01 -3.25 -1.06
C LEU A 12 -12.53 -3.06 -0.72
N ALA A 13 -12.12 -1.84 -0.40
CA ALA A 13 -10.72 -1.49 -0.14
C ALA A 13 -10.26 -1.87 1.28
N LEU A 14 -11.17 -1.87 2.25
CA LEU A 14 -10.82 -2.01 3.68
C LEU A 14 -10.07 -3.32 4.00
N PRO A 15 -10.46 -4.51 3.51
CA PRO A 15 -9.72 -5.74 3.77
C PRO A 15 -8.29 -5.70 3.24
N ALA A 16 -8.11 -5.18 2.03
CA ALA A 16 -6.79 -5.01 1.43
C ALA A 16 -5.93 -4.01 2.21
N PHE A 17 -6.52 -2.92 2.71
CA PHE A 17 -5.82 -1.95 3.55
C PHE A 17 -5.36 -2.53 4.88
N ILE A 18 -6.26 -3.21 5.59
CA ILE A 18 -5.96 -3.83 6.88
C ILE A 18 -4.80 -4.82 6.71
N ALA A 19 -4.88 -5.68 5.69
CA ALA A 19 -3.81 -6.63 5.38
C ALA A 19 -2.49 -5.91 5.03
N ALA A 20 -2.55 -4.92 4.14
CA ALA A 20 -1.39 -4.18 3.66
C ALA A 20 -0.58 -3.57 4.81
N PHE A 21 -1.21 -2.80 5.68
CA PHE A 21 -0.54 -2.16 6.82
C PHE A 21 -0.12 -3.18 7.89
N THR A 22 -0.98 -4.14 8.23
CA THR A 22 -0.65 -5.12 9.30
C THR A 22 0.56 -5.97 8.93
N ILE A 23 0.61 -6.49 7.70
CA ILE A 23 1.74 -7.32 7.24
C ILE A 23 2.99 -6.47 7.03
N HIS A 24 2.85 -5.22 6.57
CA HIS A 24 3.96 -4.27 6.43
C HIS A 24 4.64 -3.96 7.77
N GLU A 25 3.86 -3.56 8.78
CA GLU A 25 4.38 -3.29 10.13
C GLU A 25 4.95 -4.56 10.77
N PHE A 26 4.31 -5.72 10.56
CA PHE A 26 4.84 -6.99 11.01
C PHE A 26 6.20 -7.31 10.37
N ALA A 27 6.38 -7.03 9.08
CA ALA A 27 7.64 -7.28 8.38
C ALA A 27 8.79 -6.44 8.96
N HIS A 28 8.56 -5.15 9.25
CA HIS A 28 9.52 -4.32 9.97
C HIS A 28 9.86 -4.91 11.33
N ALA A 29 8.84 -5.26 12.13
CA ALA A 29 9.00 -5.84 13.46
C ALA A 29 9.83 -7.13 13.42
N TYR A 30 9.51 -8.01 12.49
CA TYR A 30 10.13 -9.31 12.34
C TYR A 30 11.60 -9.19 11.94
N VAL A 31 11.90 -8.35 10.95
CA VAL A 31 13.29 -8.16 10.51
C VAL A 31 14.12 -7.47 11.60
N ALA A 32 13.57 -6.47 12.29
CA ALA A 32 14.24 -5.79 13.40
C ALA A 32 14.58 -6.78 14.54
N ASP A 33 13.62 -7.63 14.91
CA ASP A 33 13.78 -8.66 15.95
C ASP A 33 14.91 -9.65 15.61
N ARG A 34 14.98 -10.08 14.34
CA ARG A 34 16.04 -10.98 13.85
C ARG A 34 17.41 -10.32 13.77
N LEU A 35 17.47 -8.99 13.64
CA LEU A 35 18.70 -8.22 13.58
C LEU A 35 19.15 -7.68 14.95
N GLY A 36 18.43 -8.00 16.03
CA GLY A 36 18.82 -7.75 17.42
C GLY A 36 17.91 -6.80 18.18
N ASP A 37 16.94 -6.16 17.53
CA ASP A 37 16.00 -5.25 18.17
C ASP A 37 14.70 -5.95 18.59
N ASP A 38 14.67 -6.38 19.86
CA ASP A 38 13.51 -7.03 20.47
C ASP A 38 12.39 -6.07 20.93
N THR A 39 12.43 -4.79 20.56
CA THR A 39 11.50 -3.77 21.08
C THR A 39 10.05 -4.05 20.71
N ALA A 40 9.77 -4.35 19.44
CA ALA A 40 8.42 -4.68 18.98
C ALA A 40 7.87 -5.95 19.65
N ARG A 41 8.72 -6.97 19.84
CA ARG A 41 8.35 -8.22 20.53
C ARG A 41 7.99 -7.98 21.99
N ARG A 42 8.81 -7.21 22.72
CA ARG A 42 8.54 -6.86 24.13
C ARG A 42 7.30 -5.97 24.28
N ALA A 43 7.00 -5.16 23.28
CA ALA A 43 5.77 -4.35 23.22
C ALA A 43 4.52 -5.17 22.79
N GLY A 44 4.66 -6.48 22.51
CA GLY A 44 3.55 -7.31 22.02
C GLY A 44 3.08 -7.00 20.60
N LYS A 45 3.88 -6.24 19.83
CA LYS A 45 3.60 -5.81 18.45
C LYS A 45 4.26 -6.68 17.37
N LEU A 46 4.97 -7.75 17.75
CA LEU A 46 5.42 -8.78 16.80
C LEU A 46 4.28 -9.80 16.56
N THR A 47 3.25 -9.39 15.83
CA THR A 47 2.02 -10.16 15.59
C THR A 47 1.31 -9.69 14.31
N LEU A 48 0.41 -10.51 13.76
CA LEU A 48 -0.45 -10.18 12.62
C LEU A 48 -1.87 -9.75 13.05
N ASP A 49 -2.01 -9.26 14.28
CA ASP A 49 -3.31 -8.87 14.86
C ASP A 49 -3.60 -7.40 14.53
N PRO A 50 -4.46 -7.08 13.55
CA PRO A 50 -4.59 -5.73 13.01
C PRO A 50 -4.89 -4.67 14.08
N PHE A 51 -5.56 -5.02 15.17
CA PHE A 51 -5.87 -4.10 16.26
C PHE A 51 -4.63 -3.65 17.06
N LYS A 52 -3.53 -4.39 17.00
CA LYS A 52 -2.25 -4.03 17.63
C LYS A 52 -1.32 -3.25 16.72
N GLN A 53 -1.48 -3.39 15.40
CA GLN A 53 -0.65 -2.73 14.40
C GLN A 53 -1.26 -1.40 13.95
N LEU A 54 -2.57 -1.36 13.69
CA LEU A 54 -3.26 -0.19 13.17
C LEU A 54 -3.44 0.87 14.25
N ASP A 55 -3.18 2.12 13.89
CA ASP A 55 -3.48 3.26 14.73
C ASP A 55 -4.98 3.63 14.59
N PRO A 56 -5.73 3.82 15.69
CA PRO A 56 -7.15 4.18 15.61
C PRO A 56 -7.40 5.52 14.91
N ILE A 57 -6.53 6.52 15.12
CA ILE A 57 -6.64 7.84 14.49
C ILE A 57 -6.28 7.72 13.01
N GLY A 58 -5.21 6.98 12.69
CA GLY A 58 -4.81 6.70 11.31
C GLY A 58 -5.90 5.96 10.53
N SER A 59 -6.56 5.00 11.18
CA SER A 59 -7.68 4.25 10.60
C SER A 59 -8.91 5.12 10.40
N LEU A 60 -9.24 6.00 11.35
CA LEU A 60 -10.34 6.95 11.21
C LEU A 60 -10.06 7.96 10.08
N PHE A 61 -8.81 8.42 9.96
CA PHE A 61 -8.39 9.32 8.89
C PHE A 61 -8.52 8.67 7.51
N LEU A 62 -8.21 7.38 7.39
CA LEU A 62 -8.43 6.62 6.16
C LEU A 62 -9.90 6.60 5.77
N VAL A 63 -10.77 6.23 6.71
CA VAL A 63 -12.21 6.19 6.44
C VAL A 63 -12.71 7.56 6.03
N GLY A 64 -12.33 8.61 6.78
CA GLY A 64 -12.71 9.98 6.49
C GLY A 64 -12.26 10.44 5.11
N THR A 65 -11.01 10.17 4.74
CA THR A 65 -10.46 10.60 3.44
C THR A 65 -11.17 9.93 2.27
N ILE A 66 -11.45 8.62 2.35
CA ILE A 66 -12.21 7.91 1.32
C ILE A 66 -13.64 8.46 1.18
N LEU A 67 -14.34 8.68 2.30
CA LEU A 67 -15.71 9.22 2.28
C LEU A 67 -15.77 10.67 1.79
N LEU A 68 -14.71 11.44 2.01
CA LEU A 68 -14.56 12.79 1.45
C LEU A 68 -14.12 12.79 -0.02
N GLY A 69 -13.78 11.62 -0.59
CA GLY A 69 -13.32 11.49 -1.98
C GLY A 69 -11.87 11.94 -2.17
N LEU A 70 -11.12 12.04 -1.08
CA LEU A 70 -9.70 12.36 -1.07
C LEU A 70 -8.87 11.07 -1.28
N PRO A 71 -7.57 11.17 -1.58
CA PRO A 71 -6.69 10.02 -1.60
C PRO A 71 -6.72 9.22 -0.29
N MET A 72 -6.47 7.91 -0.36
CA MET A 72 -6.50 7.01 0.80
C MET A 72 -5.32 7.33 1.73
N ILE A 73 -5.58 7.95 2.88
CA ILE A 73 -4.53 8.30 3.84
C ILE A 73 -4.80 7.60 5.16
N GLY A 74 -3.91 6.71 5.56
CA GLY A 74 -3.87 6.16 6.90
C GLY A 74 -2.44 5.82 7.27
N TRP A 75 -2.20 5.63 8.56
CA TRP A 75 -0.89 5.23 9.06
C TRP A 75 -1.04 4.13 10.10
N ALA A 76 0.03 3.34 10.21
CA ALA A 76 0.28 2.41 11.28
C ALA A 76 1.71 2.63 11.76
N SER A 77 2.07 2.08 12.92
CA SER A 77 3.44 2.21 13.40
C SER A 77 3.83 1.09 14.36
N VAL A 78 5.01 0.52 14.08
CA VAL A 78 5.72 -0.39 14.96
C VAL A 78 7.01 0.24 15.51
N PRO A 79 7.32 0.04 16.80
CA PRO A 79 8.55 0.59 17.37
C PRO A 79 9.78 -0.20 16.89
N VAL A 80 10.75 0.52 16.34
CA VAL A 80 12.08 0.00 15.99
C VAL A 80 13.15 0.83 16.72
N ASN A 81 13.91 0.19 17.60
CA ASN A 81 15.05 0.77 18.29
C ASN A 81 16.36 0.48 17.54
N ARG A 82 16.76 1.46 16.74
CA ARG A 82 17.96 1.40 15.89
C ARG A 82 19.27 1.22 16.66
N ASN A 83 19.31 1.62 17.93
CA ASN A 83 20.52 1.48 18.77
C ASN A 83 20.76 0.02 19.21
N LYS A 84 19.78 -0.87 19.04
CA LYS A 84 19.90 -2.30 19.37
C LYS A 84 20.31 -3.18 18.18
N LEU A 85 20.34 -2.63 16.98
CA LEU A 85 20.70 -3.37 15.77
C LEU A 85 22.19 -3.74 15.79
N ARG A 86 22.52 -4.96 15.34
CA ARG A 86 23.89 -5.48 15.34
C ARG A 86 24.82 -4.68 14.43
N ASN A 87 24.35 -4.32 13.24
CA ASN A 87 25.06 -3.49 12.26
C ASN A 87 24.18 -2.29 11.89
N PRO A 88 24.22 -1.17 12.65
CA PRO A 88 23.19 -0.15 12.62
C PRO A 88 22.78 0.35 11.23
N ARG A 89 23.73 0.69 10.35
CA ARG A 89 23.41 1.21 9.00
C ARG A 89 22.78 0.16 8.09
N ARG A 90 23.42 -1.00 7.98
CA ARG A 90 22.95 -2.11 7.13
C ARG A 90 21.59 -2.61 7.59
N ASP A 91 21.49 -2.85 8.90
CA ASP A 91 20.34 -3.50 9.49
C ASP A 91 19.14 -2.56 9.49
N ASP A 92 19.34 -1.26 9.72
CA ASP A 92 18.26 -0.27 9.58
C ASP A 92 17.75 -0.20 8.13
N SER A 93 18.64 -0.20 7.14
CA SER A 93 18.23 -0.28 5.73
C SER A 93 17.45 -1.57 5.42
N LEU A 94 17.85 -2.72 5.97
CA LEU A 94 17.11 -3.99 5.79
C LEU A 94 15.73 -3.96 6.44
N VAL A 95 15.63 -3.39 7.64
CA VAL A 95 14.33 -3.18 8.30
C VAL A 95 13.47 -2.28 7.43
N SER A 96 13.99 -1.15 6.94
CA SER A 96 13.24 -0.23 6.07
C SER A 96 12.78 -0.84 4.75
N VAL A 97 13.54 -1.75 4.14
CA VAL A 97 13.10 -2.46 2.93
C VAL A 97 12.04 -3.53 3.23
N ALA A 98 12.01 -4.08 4.44
CA ALA A 98 11.14 -5.21 4.79
C ALA A 98 9.64 -4.92 4.59
N GLY A 99 9.16 -3.76 5.04
CA GLY A 99 7.77 -3.34 4.87
C GLY A 99 7.37 -3.27 3.39
N PRO A 100 8.04 -2.44 2.57
CA PRO A 100 7.71 -2.30 1.14
C PRO A 100 7.87 -3.59 0.35
N LEU A 101 8.88 -4.42 0.66
CA LEU A 101 9.01 -5.74 0.06
C LEU A 101 7.81 -6.64 0.40
N SER A 102 7.29 -6.59 1.64
CA SER A 102 6.10 -7.32 2.02
C SER A 102 4.86 -6.85 1.26
N ASN A 103 4.75 -5.55 0.94
CA ASN A 103 3.66 -5.07 0.09
C ASN A 103 3.80 -5.61 -1.34
N VAL A 104 4.99 -5.62 -1.91
CA VAL A 104 5.21 -6.25 -3.24
C VAL A 104 4.76 -7.71 -3.23
N VAL A 105 5.13 -8.48 -2.20
CA VAL A 105 4.67 -9.88 -2.05
C VAL A 105 3.14 -9.95 -1.95
N GLN A 106 2.51 -9.10 -1.14
CA GLN A 106 1.05 -9.05 -1.04
C GLN A 106 0.37 -8.71 -2.37
N ALA A 107 0.94 -7.82 -3.18
CA ALA A 107 0.41 -7.50 -4.50
C ALA A 107 0.37 -8.75 -5.41
N PHE A 108 1.40 -9.58 -5.38
CA PHE A 108 1.39 -10.85 -6.13
C PHE A 108 0.38 -11.85 -5.58
N VAL A 109 0.15 -11.89 -4.27
CA VAL A 109 -0.92 -12.71 -3.66
C VAL A 109 -2.29 -12.26 -4.15
N TRP A 110 -2.58 -10.95 -4.11
CA TRP A 110 -3.84 -10.39 -4.62
C TRP A 110 -4.03 -10.66 -6.11
N LEU A 111 -2.96 -10.60 -6.91
CA LEU A 111 -2.98 -10.91 -8.33
C LEU A 111 -3.31 -12.38 -8.59
N ALA A 112 -2.71 -13.29 -7.82
CA ALA A 112 -3.00 -14.72 -7.91
C ALA A 112 -4.47 -15.01 -7.54
N LEU A 113 -4.99 -14.36 -6.50
CA LEU A 113 -6.41 -14.48 -6.11
C LEU A 113 -7.34 -13.96 -7.22
N LEU A 114 -7.01 -12.83 -7.85
CA LEU A 114 -7.76 -12.31 -8.98
C LEU A 114 -7.80 -13.31 -10.15
N TYR A 115 -6.67 -13.94 -10.46
CA TYR A 115 -6.59 -14.96 -11.50
C TYR A 115 -7.47 -16.19 -11.19
N MET A 116 -7.43 -16.67 -9.94
CA MET A 116 -8.28 -17.78 -9.49
C MET A 116 -9.77 -17.43 -9.57
N LEU A 117 -10.16 -16.21 -9.16
CA LEU A 117 -11.53 -15.73 -9.26
C LEU A 117 -12.02 -15.63 -10.70
N ARG A 118 -11.16 -15.15 -11.61
CA ARG A 118 -11.47 -15.09 -13.04
C ARG A 118 -11.72 -16.49 -13.62
N PHE A 119 -10.83 -17.43 -13.31
CA PHE A 119 -10.98 -18.81 -13.76
C PHE A 119 -12.30 -19.43 -13.25
N ALA A 120 -12.62 -19.23 -11.96
CA ALA A 120 -13.86 -19.70 -11.36
C ALA A 120 -15.12 -19.05 -11.97
N ALA A 121 -15.08 -17.74 -12.25
CA ALA A 121 -16.17 -17.03 -12.89
C ALA A 121 -16.44 -17.55 -14.32
N ASN A 122 -15.37 -17.78 -15.10
CA ASN A 122 -15.47 -18.36 -16.43
C ASN A 122 -16.09 -19.77 -16.39
N ALA A 123 -15.66 -20.62 -15.44
CA ALA A 123 -16.21 -21.96 -15.24
C ALA A 123 -17.69 -21.93 -14.83
N ALA A 124 -18.13 -20.88 -14.13
CA ALA A 124 -19.52 -20.65 -13.73
C ALA A 124 -20.35 -19.90 -14.80
N HIS A 125 -19.80 -19.63 -15.98
CA HIS A 125 -20.42 -18.83 -17.04
C HIS A 125 -20.83 -17.41 -16.59
N VAL A 126 -20.15 -16.85 -15.60
CA VAL A 126 -20.35 -15.47 -15.15
C VAL A 126 -19.43 -14.57 -15.96
N GLN A 127 -20.03 -13.59 -16.65
CA GLN A 127 -19.30 -12.61 -17.45
C GLN A 127 -19.21 -11.27 -16.72
N TYR A 128 -17.98 -10.77 -16.57
CA TYR A 128 -17.68 -9.38 -16.25
C TYR A 128 -16.46 -8.97 -17.06
N SER A 129 -16.39 -7.71 -17.48
CA SER A 129 -15.27 -7.23 -18.28
C SER A 129 -14.11 -6.79 -17.39
N VAL A 130 -12.90 -6.78 -17.97
CA VAL A 130 -11.73 -6.19 -17.33
C VAL A 130 -11.93 -4.71 -17.08
N GLN A 131 -12.61 -4.03 -18.01
CA GLN A 131 -12.93 -2.63 -17.88
C GLN A 131 -13.82 -2.37 -16.66
N ASP A 132 -14.75 -3.27 -16.32
CA ASP A 132 -15.59 -3.14 -15.13
C ASP A 132 -14.75 -3.18 -13.84
N VAL A 133 -13.78 -4.10 -13.77
CA VAL A 133 -12.84 -4.18 -12.64
C VAL A 133 -12.00 -2.91 -12.55
N LEU A 134 -11.45 -2.46 -13.68
CA LEU A 134 -10.62 -1.26 -13.74
C LEU A 134 -11.40 0.02 -13.40
N ASN A 135 -12.66 0.12 -13.82
CA ASN A 135 -13.53 1.24 -13.46
C ASN A 135 -13.73 1.32 -11.94
N ILE A 136 -13.98 0.17 -11.28
CA ILE A 136 -14.11 0.13 -9.82
C ILE A 136 -12.79 0.50 -9.14
N VAL A 137 -11.66 -0.05 -9.60
CA VAL A 137 -10.31 0.28 -9.10
C VAL A 137 -10.03 1.78 -9.24
N ASN A 138 -10.44 2.38 -10.37
CA ASN A 138 -10.32 3.80 -10.66
C ASN A 138 -11.41 4.66 -10.00
N ARG A 139 -12.06 4.18 -8.93
CA ARG A 139 -13.05 4.94 -8.15
C ARG A 139 -14.29 5.32 -8.96
N HIS A 140 -14.76 4.43 -9.82
CA HIS A 140 -16.07 4.49 -10.45
C HIS A 140 -16.84 3.19 -10.18
N PRO A 141 -17.20 2.90 -8.91
CA PRO A 141 -17.81 1.63 -8.58
C PRO A 141 -19.25 1.55 -9.08
N ASP A 142 -19.47 0.73 -10.10
CA ASP A 142 -20.78 0.27 -10.53
C ASP A 142 -20.85 -1.25 -10.33
N ILE A 143 -21.38 -1.66 -9.17
CA ILE A 143 -21.43 -3.08 -8.82
C ILE A 143 -22.69 -3.71 -9.40
N THR A 144 -22.48 -4.59 -10.37
CA THR A 144 -23.55 -5.34 -11.02
C THR A 144 -23.62 -6.80 -10.57
N SER A 145 -22.57 -7.33 -9.94
CA SER A 145 -22.54 -8.71 -9.45
C SER A 145 -21.56 -8.93 -8.28
N PRO A 146 -21.79 -9.95 -7.42
CA PRO A 146 -20.85 -10.31 -6.36
C PRO A 146 -19.46 -10.72 -6.88
N TRP A 147 -19.40 -11.38 -8.05
CA TRP A 147 -18.14 -11.77 -8.68
C TRP A 147 -17.30 -10.56 -9.07
N LEU A 148 -17.93 -9.53 -9.64
CA LEU A 148 -17.28 -8.27 -9.97
C LEU A 148 -16.76 -7.57 -8.69
N SER A 149 -17.51 -7.59 -7.59
CA SER A 149 -17.05 -7.03 -6.31
C SER A 149 -15.79 -7.70 -5.78
N LEU A 150 -15.73 -9.04 -5.83
CA LEU A 150 -14.56 -9.80 -5.37
C LEU A 150 -13.34 -9.57 -6.27
N ALA A 151 -13.54 -9.57 -7.59
CA ALA A 151 -12.49 -9.26 -8.56
C ALA A 151 -11.96 -7.83 -8.36
N ALA A 152 -12.86 -6.86 -8.17
CA ALA A 152 -12.48 -5.47 -7.89
C ALA A 152 -11.73 -5.31 -6.56
N ALA A 153 -12.15 -5.99 -5.49
CA ALA A 153 -11.43 -5.98 -4.22
C ALA A 153 -9.98 -6.50 -4.38
N CYS A 154 -9.78 -7.55 -5.17
CA CYS A 154 -8.43 -8.05 -5.48
C CYS A 154 -7.63 -7.05 -6.32
N GLY A 155 -8.23 -6.43 -7.35
CA GLY A 155 -7.59 -5.39 -8.15
C GLY A 155 -7.18 -4.16 -7.33
N ILE A 156 -8.03 -3.74 -6.39
CA ILE A 156 -7.70 -2.70 -5.40
C ILE A 156 -6.51 -3.17 -4.54
N GLY A 157 -6.51 -4.42 -4.07
CA GLY A 157 -5.42 -4.97 -3.27
C GLY A 157 -4.06 -5.00 -3.98
N VAL A 158 -4.03 -5.34 -5.28
CA VAL A 158 -2.82 -5.24 -6.12
C VAL A 158 -2.33 -3.80 -6.18
N THR A 159 -3.22 -2.89 -6.59
CA THR A 159 -2.87 -1.48 -6.83
C THR A 159 -2.42 -0.78 -5.55
N LEU A 160 -3.14 -1.02 -4.45
CA LEU A 160 -2.85 -0.46 -3.13
C LEU A 160 -1.47 -0.89 -2.63
N ASN A 161 -1.16 -2.19 -2.68
CA ASN A 161 0.12 -2.69 -2.19
C ASN A 161 1.30 -2.21 -3.04
N LEU A 162 1.18 -2.21 -4.37
CA LEU A 162 2.24 -1.65 -5.23
C LEU A 162 2.44 -0.16 -4.99
N SER A 163 1.34 0.59 -4.82
CA SER A 163 1.41 2.02 -4.49
C SER A 163 2.13 2.23 -3.15
N LEU A 164 1.73 1.51 -2.10
CA LEU A 164 2.38 1.60 -0.78
C LEU A 164 3.85 1.24 -0.83
N ALA A 165 4.25 0.24 -1.64
CA ALA A 165 5.66 -0.11 -1.82
C ALA A 165 6.45 1.05 -2.45
N VAL A 166 5.90 1.70 -3.50
CA VAL A 166 6.55 2.84 -4.17
C VAL A 166 6.61 4.06 -3.25
N PHE A 167 5.50 4.42 -2.58
CA PHE A 167 5.46 5.55 -1.65
C PHE A 167 6.45 5.37 -0.51
N ASN A 168 6.50 4.18 0.10
CA ASN A 168 7.42 3.92 1.19
C ASN A 168 8.88 3.86 0.73
N MET A 169 9.18 3.73 -0.56
CA MET A 169 10.55 3.83 -1.08
C MET A 169 10.98 5.25 -1.41
N LEU A 170 10.14 6.28 -1.22
CA LEU A 170 10.55 7.67 -1.40
C LEU A 170 11.68 8.03 -0.42
N PRO A 171 12.76 8.68 -0.88
CA PRO A 171 13.93 9.00 -0.04
C PRO A 171 13.72 10.25 0.83
N ILE A 172 12.57 10.37 1.49
CA ILE A 172 12.21 11.51 2.35
C ILE A 172 11.40 11.02 3.57
N PRO A 173 11.52 11.64 4.75
CA PRO A 173 10.63 11.34 5.86
C PRO A 173 9.16 11.65 5.51
N PRO A 174 8.18 10.90 6.04
CA PRO A 174 8.31 9.80 7.00
C PRO A 174 8.56 8.41 6.38
N PHE A 175 8.66 8.30 5.06
CA PHE A 175 8.71 7.04 4.33
C PHE A 175 9.98 6.22 4.62
N ASP A 176 9.91 4.90 4.46
CA ASP A 176 11.00 3.97 4.75
C ASP A 176 12.29 4.25 3.96
N GLY A 177 12.15 4.65 2.70
CA GLY A 177 13.23 5.03 1.80
C GLY A 177 14.05 6.19 2.35
N GLY A 178 13.45 7.05 3.19
CA GLY A 178 14.17 8.12 3.87
C GLY A 178 15.21 7.61 4.87
N TYR A 179 14.97 6.49 5.54
CA TYR A 179 15.97 5.85 6.41
C TYR A 179 17.08 5.21 5.60
N ILE A 180 16.73 4.54 4.50
CA ILE A 180 17.71 3.98 3.56
C ILE A 180 18.65 5.09 3.05
N MET A 181 18.09 6.23 2.64
CA MET A 181 18.85 7.38 2.16
C MET A 181 19.82 7.92 3.20
N GLN A 182 19.39 8.04 4.47
CA GLN A 182 20.26 8.48 5.57
C GLN A 182 21.40 7.49 5.87
N ASN A 183 21.20 6.20 5.60
CA ASN A 183 22.25 5.20 5.77
C ASN A 183 23.24 5.18 4.59
N ILE A 184 22.80 5.55 3.38
CA ILE A 184 23.64 5.70 2.19
C ILE A 184 24.45 7.00 2.25
N VAL A 185 23.81 8.10 2.64
CA VAL A 185 24.41 9.45 2.74
C VAL A 185 24.22 10.00 4.17
N PRO A 186 25.07 9.60 5.13
CA PRO A 186 24.96 9.99 6.54
C PRO A 186 24.95 11.50 6.78
N GLU A 187 25.53 12.28 5.87
CA GLU A 187 25.58 13.75 5.90
C GLU A 187 24.18 14.36 5.82
N LEU A 188 23.19 13.64 5.27
CA LEU A 188 21.80 14.09 5.19
C LEU A 188 21.03 13.89 6.50
N LYS A 189 21.56 13.14 7.47
CA LYS A 189 20.85 12.83 8.72
C LYS A 189 20.38 14.10 9.47
N PRO A 190 21.18 15.16 9.67
CA PRO A 190 20.72 16.38 10.34
C PRO A 190 19.58 17.08 9.58
N LEU A 191 19.63 17.07 8.25
CA LEU A 191 18.57 17.62 7.40
C LEU A 191 17.28 16.81 7.57
N PHE A 192 17.36 15.49 7.52
CA PHE A 192 16.21 14.61 7.68
C PHE A 192 15.60 14.72 9.07
N ASP A 193 16.42 14.82 10.12
CA ASP A 193 15.96 15.03 11.50
C ASP A 193 15.24 16.40 11.64
N THR A 194 15.67 17.43 10.90
CA THR A 194 15.00 18.75 10.85
C THR A 194 13.65 18.69 10.11
N ILE A 195 13.57 17.88 9.05
CA ILE A 195 12.36 17.76 8.21
C ILE A 195 11.32 16.83 8.87
N ARG A 196 11.75 15.84 9.65
CA ARG A 196 10.90 14.78 10.23
C ARG A 196 9.68 15.28 11.00
N PRO A 197 9.71 16.37 11.81
CA PRO A 197 8.51 16.91 12.45
C PRO A 197 7.43 17.37 11.46
N PHE A 198 7.81 17.72 10.24
CA PHE A 198 6.90 18.15 9.17
C PHE A 198 6.37 16.98 8.33
N SER A 199 6.61 15.73 8.73
CA SER A 199 6.21 14.51 7.99
C SER A 199 4.73 14.51 7.56
N PHE A 200 3.83 14.94 8.44
CA PHE A 200 2.40 15.04 8.10
C PHE A 200 2.14 16.09 7.01
N MET A 201 2.81 17.24 7.08
CA MET A 201 2.71 18.29 6.06
C MET A 201 3.28 17.81 4.72
N ILE A 202 4.37 17.04 4.73
CA ILE A 202 4.95 16.44 3.53
C ILE A 202 3.94 15.50 2.87
N ILE A 203 3.26 14.65 3.65
CA ILE A 203 2.18 13.79 3.13
C ILE A 203 1.09 14.65 2.47
N LEU A 204 0.60 15.70 3.14
CA LEU A 204 -0.43 16.59 2.59
C LEU A 204 0.01 17.31 1.31
N LEU A 205 1.26 17.77 1.25
CA LEU A 205 1.82 18.46 0.08
C LEU A 205 2.01 17.51 -1.10
N LEU A 206 2.49 16.29 -0.86
CA LEU A 206 2.61 15.26 -1.90
C LEU A 206 1.23 14.96 -2.49
N ILE A 207 0.21 14.92 -1.65
CA ILE A 207 -1.17 14.68 -2.09
C ILE A 207 -1.72 15.81 -2.95
N GLN A 208 -1.49 17.07 -2.56
CA GLN A 208 -1.86 18.22 -3.39
C GLN A 208 -1.05 18.28 -4.69
N ALA A 209 0.18 17.77 -4.65
CA ALA A 209 1.04 17.60 -5.81
C ALA A 209 0.70 16.34 -6.63
N GLY A 210 -0.42 15.64 -6.37
CA GLY A 210 -0.83 14.41 -7.07
C GLY A 210 -0.57 14.43 -8.58
N PRO A 211 -1.06 15.44 -9.34
CA PRO A 211 -0.80 15.55 -10.78
C PRO A 211 0.69 15.67 -11.17
N ILE A 212 1.51 16.24 -10.29
CA ILE A 212 2.97 16.40 -10.46
C ILE A 212 3.71 15.10 -10.15
N LEU A 213 3.13 14.30 -9.26
CA LEU A 213 3.65 13.04 -8.79
C LEU A 213 3.19 11.84 -9.64
N ASP A 214 2.17 12.03 -10.48
CA ASP A 214 1.69 11.03 -11.43
C ASP A 214 2.82 10.36 -12.24
N PRO A 215 3.84 11.06 -12.77
CA PRO A 215 4.96 10.41 -13.47
C PRO A 215 5.77 9.41 -12.62
N ILE A 216 5.69 9.48 -11.29
CA ILE A 216 6.38 8.59 -10.34
C ILE A 216 5.45 7.43 -9.92
N PHE A 217 4.16 7.71 -9.70
CA PHE A 217 3.19 6.72 -9.20
C PHE A 217 2.47 5.95 -10.30
N VAL A 218 2.16 6.62 -11.41
CA VAL A 218 1.45 6.05 -12.55
C VAL A 218 2.24 4.91 -13.19
N PRO A 219 3.58 4.91 -13.32
CA PRO A 219 4.28 3.74 -13.85
C PRO A 219 4.11 2.48 -12.99
N GLY A 220 4.12 2.61 -11.65
CA GLY A 220 3.88 1.48 -10.74
C GLY A 220 2.43 1.00 -10.79
N ALA A 221 1.48 1.94 -10.83
CA ALA A 221 0.07 1.63 -11.01
C ALA A 221 -0.22 1.03 -12.41
N ARG A 222 0.43 1.50 -13.48
CA ARG A 222 0.37 0.96 -14.85
C ARG A 222 1.01 -0.41 -14.93
N PHE A 223 2.10 -0.66 -14.23
CA PHE A 223 2.69 -1.99 -14.14
C PHE A 223 1.73 -2.95 -13.42
N GLY A 224 1.16 -2.54 -12.29
CA GLY A 224 0.13 -3.30 -11.58
C GLY A 224 -1.11 -3.54 -12.44
N ALA A 225 -1.62 -2.50 -13.12
CA ALA A 225 -2.74 -2.60 -14.04
C ALA A 225 -2.40 -3.49 -15.24
N GLY A 226 -1.18 -3.44 -15.77
CA GLY A 226 -0.70 -4.30 -16.84
C GLY A 226 -0.59 -5.76 -16.41
N LEU A 227 -0.17 -6.03 -15.17
CA LEU A 227 -0.23 -7.36 -14.58
C LEU A 227 -1.68 -7.85 -14.43
N VAL A 228 -2.59 -6.97 -14.02
CA VAL A 228 -4.03 -7.27 -13.95
C VAL A 228 -4.60 -7.53 -15.35
N LEU A 229 -4.32 -6.69 -16.34
CA LEU A 229 -4.72 -6.86 -17.74
C LEU A 229 -4.22 -8.17 -18.32
N GLY A 230 -2.92 -8.47 -18.14
CA GLY A 230 -2.31 -9.72 -18.59
C GLY A 230 -2.93 -10.94 -17.90
N ALA A 231 -3.15 -10.88 -16.58
CA ALA A 231 -3.87 -11.93 -15.84
C ALA A 231 -5.32 -12.08 -16.33
N MET A 232 -5.91 -10.99 -16.83
CA MET A 232 -7.22 -10.96 -17.45
C MET A 232 -7.20 -11.17 -18.98
N GLY A 233 -6.07 -11.57 -19.57
CA GLY A 233 -5.97 -11.97 -20.98
C GLY A 233 -6.13 -10.84 -21.99
N HIS A 234 -5.90 -9.59 -21.57
CA HIS A 234 -5.85 -8.41 -22.42
C HIS A 234 -4.41 -7.95 -22.63
N ASP A 235 -4.16 -7.17 -23.68
CA ASP A 235 -2.85 -6.58 -23.93
C ASP A 235 -2.56 -5.57 -22.80
N PRO A 236 -1.43 -5.66 -22.07
CA PRO A 236 -1.05 -4.70 -21.04
C PRO A 236 -1.04 -3.24 -21.51
N ASN A 237 -0.95 -3.00 -22.83
CA ASN A 237 -0.98 -1.67 -23.45
C ASN A 237 -2.40 -1.12 -23.67
N ASP A 238 -3.45 -1.92 -23.47
CA ASP A 238 -4.85 -1.47 -23.59
C ASP A 238 -5.26 -0.52 -22.43
N PHE A 239 -4.43 -0.36 -21.39
CA PHE A 239 -4.67 0.57 -20.29
C PHE A 239 -4.23 2.01 -20.65
N SER A 240 -5.11 2.79 -21.27
CA SER A 240 -4.95 4.26 -21.29
C SER A 240 -5.63 4.87 -20.08
N ILE A 241 -4.86 5.41 -19.12
CA ILE A 241 -5.43 6.33 -18.13
C ILE A 241 -5.79 7.59 -18.91
N GLY A 242 -7.09 7.86 -19.06
CA GLY A 242 -7.57 9.12 -19.59
C GLY A 242 -6.98 10.27 -18.79
N GLY A 243 -6.47 11.28 -19.50
CA GLY A 243 -5.91 12.50 -18.91
C GLY A 243 -6.92 13.36 -18.18
#